data_AF-A0A645CJ54-F1
#
_entry.id   AF-A0A645CJ54-F1
#
_cell.length_a   1.000
_cell.length_b   1.000
_cell.length_c   1.000
_cell.angle_alpha   90.00
_cell.angle_beta   90.00
_cell.angle_gamma   90.00
#
_symmetry.space_group_name_H-M   'P 1'
#
loop_
_entity.id
_entity.type
_entity.pdbx_description
1 polymer ?
#
loop_
_entity_poly.entity_id
_entity_poly.type
_entity_poly.pdbx_seq_one_letter_code
_entity_poly.pdbx_strand_id
1 'polypeptide(L)' 'MLLEEKGGFIEVFFDGTKKDEKAIKEATGATPRCFPFAHSEERGKCFYTGKEGARKAIFAKAY' A
#
# COMPACT_ATOMS: atom_id res chain seq x y z
N MET A 1 -15.36 -13.38 1.51
CA MET A 1 -15.26 -11.95 1.14
C MET A 1 -14.65 -11.25 2.34
N LEU A 2 -13.32 -11.04 2.33
CA LEU A 2 -12.51 -10.79 3.55
C LEU A 2 -12.36 -9.29 3.91
N LEU A 3 -13.24 -8.43 3.40
CA LEU A 3 -13.09 -6.97 3.50
C LEU A 3 -14.22 -6.26 4.24
N GLU A 4 -15.23 -6.98 4.75
CA GLU A 4 -16.41 -6.34 5.36
C GLU A 4 -16.41 -6.32 6.90
N GLU A 5 -15.54 -7.06 7.59
CA GLU A 5 -15.64 -7.17 9.07
C GLU A 5 -14.65 -6.33 9.89
N LYS A 6 -13.59 -5.76 9.30
CA LYS A 6 -12.61 -4.93 10.04
C LYS A 6 -12.25 -3.71 9.22
N GLY A 7 -12.46 -2.50 9.78
CA GLY A 7 -12.05 -1.22 9.20
C GLY A 7 -10.60 -1.27 8.72
N GLY A 8 -10.43 -1.53 7.42
CA GLY A 8 -9.33 -2.32 6.87
C GLY A 8 -8.10 -1.51 6.51
N PHE A 9 -7.10 -1.54 7.41
CA PHE A 9 -5.73 -1.19 7.08
C PHE A 9 -5.01 -2.45 6.56
N ILE A 10 -4.32 -2.32 5.43
CA ILE A 10 -3.55 -3.39 4.81
C ILE A 10 -2.10 -2.93 4.69
N GLU A 11 -1.18 -3.71 5.24
CA GLU A 11 0.26 -3.47 5.14
C GLU A 11 0.82 -4.21 3.93
N VAL A 12 1.38 -3.48 2.97
CA VAL A 12 1.97 -4.03 1.74
C VAL A 12 3.26 -3.33 1.39
N PHE A 13 4.14 -4.01 0.66
CA PHE A 13 5.34 -3.39 0.11
C PHE A 13 5.00 -2.57 -1.13
N PHE A 14 5.23 -1.27 -1.07
CA PHE A 14 4.89 -0.32 -2.12
C PHE A 14 6.00 0.71 -2.32
N ASP A 15 6.56 0.72 -3.52
CA ASP A 15 7.64 1.62 -3.98
C ASP A 15 7.12 3.00 -4.45
N GLY A 16 5.84 3.28 -4.18
CA GLY A 16 4.97 4.25 -4.84
C GLY A 16 5.55 5.53 -5.43
N THR A 17 5.20 5.75 -6.70
CA THR A 17 5.12 7.09 -7.29
C THR A 17 3.67 7.61 -7.28
N LYS A 18 3.48 8.93 -7.45
CA LYS A 18 2.15 9.55 -7.53
C LYS A 18 1.21 8.89 -8.56
N LYS A 19 1.77 8.31 -9.63
CA LYS A 19 0.98 7.57 -10.65
C LYS A 19 0.41 6.28 -10.10
N ASP A 20 1.23 5.52 -9.37
CA ASP A 20 0.82 4.24 -8.80
C ASP A 20 -0.25 4.44 -7.72
N GLU A 21 -0.09 5.47 -6.87
CA GLU A 21 -1.09 5.85 -5.87
C GLU A 21 -2.44 6.18 -6.51
N LYS A 22 -2.43 6.91 -7.62
CA LYS A 22 -3.64 7.25 -8.36
C LYS A 22 -4.30 6.01 -8.96
N ALA A 23 -3.53 5.13 -9.59
CA ALA A 23 -4.03 3.89 -10.17
C ALA A 23 -4.64 2.96 -9.10
N ILE A 24 -4.00 2.83 -7.94
CA ILE A 24 -4.53 2.02 -6.82
C ILE A 24 -5.83 2.62 -6.28
N LYS A 25 -5.90 3.95 -6.16
CA LYS A 25 -7.13 4.64 -5.76
C LYS A 25 -8.26 4.42 -6.77
N GLU A 26 -7.99 4.53 -8.06
CA GLU A 26 -8.98 4.29 -9.12
C GLU A 26 -9.43 2.82 -9.19
N ALA A 27 -8.52 1.88 -8.94
CA ALA A 27 -8.82 0.44 -9.01
C ALA A 27 -9.50 -0.12 -7.75
N THR A 28 -9.14 0.37 -6.55
CA THR A 28 -9.55 -0.23 -5.27
C THR A 28 -10.24 0.73 -4.30
N GLY A 29 -10.16 2.05 -4.56
CA GLY A 29 -10.55 3.08 -3.60
C GLY A 29 -9.62 3.19 -2.38
N ALA A 30 -8.52 2.43 -2.34
CA ALA A 30 -7.55 2.49 -1.26
C ALA A 30 -6.48 3.56 -1.51
N THR A 31 -6.04 4.20 -0.44
CA THR A 31 -4.95 5.18 -0.45
C THR A 31 -3.91 4.85 0.62
N PRO A 32 -2.61 5.12 0.38
CA PRO A 32 -1.60 4.96 1.40
C PRO A 32 -1.79 6.02 2.49
N ARG A 33 -1.87 5.59 3.74
CA ARG A 33 -2.07 6.45 4.91
C ARG A 33 -0.78 6.70 5.68
N CYS A 34 0.09 5.71 5.75
CA CYS A 34 1.33 5.81 6.51
C CYS A 34 2.42 4.92 5.90
N PHE A 35 3.66 5.40 5.95
CA PHE A 35 4.86 4.60 5.66
C PHE A 35 5.61 4.45 6.99
N PRO A 36 5.56 3.27 7.65
CA PRO A 36 6.21 3.09 8.94
C PRO A 36 7.73 3.25 8.81
N PHE A 37 8.30 4.20 9.56
CA PHE A 37 9.74 4.45 9.60
C PHE A 37 10.51 3.32 10.31
N ALA A 38 9.89 2.63 11.27
CA ALA A 38 10.50 1.53 12.02
C ALA A 38 10.91 0.34 11.13
N HIS A 39 10.26 0.17 9.97
CA HIS A 39 10.56 -0.88 8.99
C HIS A 39 11.10 -0.29 7.68
N SER A 40 11.72 0.90 7.72
CA SER A 40 12.27 1.56 6.53
C SER A 40 13.41 0.75 5.88
N GLU A 41 14.12 -0.08 6.65
CA GLU A 41 15.14 -1.01 6.15
C GLU A 41 14.54 -2.25 5.50
N GLU A 42 13.29 -2.59 5.82
CA GLU A 42 12.60 -3.75 5.24
C GLU A 42 12.22 -3.42 3.79
N ARG A 43 13.02 -3.96 2.88
CA ARG A 43 12.86 -3.80 1.44
C ARG A 43 12.25 -5.09 0.88
N GLY A 44 11.04 -4.95 0.34
CA GLY A 44 10.31 -6.06 -0.26
C GLY A 44 10.11 -5.86 -1.76
N LYS A 45 9.34 -6.79 -2.35
CA LYS A 45 8.87 -6.67 -3.72
C LYS A 45 7.59 -5.83 -3.74
N CYS A 46 7.56 -4.79 -4.57
CA CYS A 46 6.39 -3.95 -4.76
C CYS A 46 5.21 -4.81 -5.23
N PHE A 47 4.09 -4.79 -4.50
CA PHE A 47 2.91 -5.57 -4.87
C PHE A 47 2.30 -5.10 -6.21
N TYR A 48 2.53 -3.82 -6.56
CA TYR A 48 1.97 -3.19 -7.76
C TYR A 48 2.93 -3.27 -8.96
N THR A 49 4.18 -2.82 -8.78
CA THR A 49 5.15 -2.74 -9.89
C THR A 49 6.01 -3.99 -10.06
N GLY A 50 6.02 -4.89 -9.06
CA GLY A 50 6.89 -6.06 -9.03
C GLY A 50 8.38 -5.75 -8.83
N LYS A 51 8.76 -4.48 -8.64
CA LYS A 51 10.16 -4.09 -8.38
C LYS A 51 10.60 -4.48 -6.99
N GLU A 52 11.82 -4.96 -6.87
CA GLU A 52 12.48 -5.16 -5.57
C GLU A 52 12.96 -3.81 -5.02
N GLY A 53 13.00 -3.69 -3.70
CA GLY A 53 13.39 -2.44 -3.03
C GLY A 53 12.22 -1.57 -2.55
N ALA A 54 10.99 -2.08 -2.60
CA ALA A 54 9.82 -1.36 -2.13
C ALA A 54 9.82 -1.25 -0.59
N ARG A 55 9.38 -0.10 -0.09
CA ARG A 55 9.18 0.13 1.35
C ARG A 55 7.80 -0.33 1.80
N LYS A 56 7.64 -0.65 3.08
CA LYS A 56 6.33 -0.99 3.66
C LYS A 56 5.41 0.23 3.70
N ALA A 57 4.16 0.05 3.31
CA ALA A 57 3.14 1.09 3.25
C ALA A 57 1.81 0.54 3.76
N ILE A 58 1.10 1.37 4.52
CA ILE A 58 -0.21 1.04 5.08
C ILE A 58 -1.27 1.68 4.19
N PHE A 59 -2.06 0.85 3.53
CA PHE A 59 -3.20 1.27 2.72
C PHE A 59 -4.49 1.16 3.52
N ALA A 60 -5.41 2.09 3.29
CA ALA A 60 -6.77 1.99 3.80
C ALA A 60 -7.75 2.45 2.73
N LYS A 61 -8.96 1.85 2.72
CA LYS A 61 -10.05 2.28 1.84
C LYS A 61 -10.57 3.63 2.33
N ALA A 62 -10.52 4.65 1.47
CA ALA A 62 -11.23 5.89 1.71
C ALA A 62 -12.69 5.66 1.25
N TYR A 63 -13.63 5.95 2.15
CA TYR A 63 -15.06 5.86 1.88
C TYR A 63 -15.47 6.71 0.67
#